data_AF-A0A5C7RPL1-F1
#
_entry.id   AF-A0A5C7RPL1-F1
#
_cell.length_a   1.000
_cell.length_b   1.000
_cell.length_c   1.000
_cell.angle_alpha   90.00
_cell.angle_beta   90.00
_cell.angle_gamma   90.00
#
_symmetry.space_group_name_H-M   'P 1'
#
loop_
_entity.id
_entity.type
_entity.pdbx_description
1 polymer ?
#
loop_
_entity_poly.entity_id
_entity_poly.type
_entity_poly.pdbx_seq_one_letter_code
_entity_poly.pdbx_strand_id
1 'polypeptide(L)'
;MKQFLLTFAAVLIGGFLALLGYDHFIVKPREAATRAEAAAEADVQRQTPRPDVDLSRSRDEAKKVAVELEASVQRSVENARNTIEAQASEMGRRELIVDAVRRATMFRVGLTEYYQTNGRWPRDAEEAGLPPSEDFRGGAVRSIEVGQRGVVEVAFDNTFAAGSRVMLRPLVKPSGMIEWECDIVGDPLLKRALPRCKSL
;
A
#
# COMPACT_ATOMS: atom_id res chain seq x y z
N MET A 1 -16.63 89.34 56.66
CA MET A 1 -17.71 88.40 56.27
C MET A 1 -18.15 88.52 54.80
N LYS A 2 -18.35 89.72 54.22
CA LYS A 2 -18.86 89.88 52.83
C LYS A 2 -17.96 89.26 51.73
N GLN A 3 -16.64 89.31 51.90
CA GLN A 3 -15.68 88.81 50.90
C GLN A 3 -15.67 87.27 50.81
N PHE A 4 -15.92 86.58 51.93
CA PHE A 4 -16.05 85.11 51.97
C PHE A 4 -17.35 84.61 51.31
N LEU A 5 -18.45 85.36 51.46
CA LEU A 5 -19.73 85.03 50.83
C LEU A 5 -19.66 85.14 49.29
N LEU A 6 -18.95 86.14 48.78
CA LEU A 6 -18.76 86.32 47.34
C LEU A 6 -17.88 85.23 46.72
N THR A 7 -16.78 84.85 47.36
CA THR A 7 -15.92 83.76 46.85
C THR A 7 -16.63 82.41 46.93
N PHE A 8 -17.37 82.14 48.01
CA PHE A 8 -18.16 80.92 48.14
C PHE A 8 -19.27 80.83 47.09
N ALA A 9 -20.00 81.92 46.85
CA ALA A 9 -21.01 81.98 45.79
C ALA A 9 -20.40 81.78 44.39
N ALA A 10 -19.25 82.39 44.10
CA ALA A 10 -18.57 82.23 42.81
C ALA A 10 -18.10 80.77 42.58
N VAL A 11 -17.59 80.09 43.61
CA VAL A 11 -17.19 78.68 43.51
C VAL A 11 -18.41 77.78 43.30
N LEU A 12 -19.52 78.03 43.99
CA LEU A 12 -20.75 77.26 43.79
C LEU A 12 -21.33 77.44 42.39
N ILE A 13 -21.35 78.67 41.88
CA ILE A 13 -21.82 78.95 40.51
C ILE A 13 -20.90 78.29 39.49
N GLY A 14 -19.57 78.38 39.66
CA GLY A 14 -18.61 77.71 38.78
C GLY A 14 -18.75 76.19 38.79
N GLY A 15 -18.93 75.59 39.97
CA GLY A 15 -19.19 74.15 40.12
C GLY A 15 -20.49 73.72 39.46
N PHE A 16 -21.56 74.50 39.62
CA PHE A 16 -22.85 74.21 39.00
C PHE A 16 -22.80 74.28 37.47
N LEU A 17 -22.12 75.30 36.92
CA LEU A 17 -21.92 75.42 35.47
C LEU A 17 -21.05 74.28 34.91
N ALA A 18 -20.03 73.84 35.65
CA ALA A 18 -19.22 72.69 35.26
C ALA A 18 -20.04 71.38 35.22
N LEU A 19 -20.93 71.16 36.21
CA LEU A 19 -21.83 70.01 36.23
C LEU A 19 -22.86 70.05 35.08
N LEU A 20 -23.44 71.21 34.79
CA LEU A 20 -24.33 71.36 33.64
C LEU A 20 -23.61 71.15 32.31
N GLY A 21 -22.38 71.63 32.18
CA GLY A 21 -21.53 71.38 31.01
C GLY A 21 -21.22 69.88 30.85
N TYR A 22 -20.88 69.20 31.94
CA TYR A 22 -20.61 67.77 31.93
C TYR A 22 -21.84 66.94 31.53
N ASP A 23 -23.01 67.25 32.10
CA ASP A 23 -24.25 66.55 31.76
C ASP A 23 -24.63 66.74 30.28
N HIS A 24 -24.53 67.99 29.78
CA HIS A 24 -24.94 68.29 28.41
C HIS A 24 -23.96 67.77 27.35
N PHE A 25 -22.66 67.89 27.58
CA PHE A 25 -21.64 67.55 26.57
C PHE A 25 -21.08 66.13 26.69
N ILE A 26 -21.18 65.47 27.85
CA ILE A 26 -20.61 64.13 28.06
C ILE A 26 -21.71 63.09 28.26
N VAL A 27 -22.65 63.32 29.19
CA VAL A 27 -23.63 62.30 29.57
C VAL A 27 -24.68 62.11 28.48
N LYS A 28 -25.36 63.19 28.06
CA LYS A 28 -26.41 63.12 27.03
C LYS A 28 -25.98 62.51 25.70
N PRO A 29 -24.84 62.88 25.09
CA PRO A 29 -24.41 62.24 23.84
C PRO A 29 -24.04 60.77 24.05
N ARG A 30 -23.52 60.38 25.22
CA ARG A 30 -23.25 58.97 25.52
C ARG A 30 -24.53 58.16 25.67
N GLU A 31 -25.56 58.70 26.31
CA GLU A 31 -26.88 58.08 26.38
C GLU A 31 -27.57 58.00 25.01
N ALA A 32 -27.40 59.03 24.17
CA ALA A 32 -27.92 59.01 22.81
C ALA A 32 -27.20 57.95 21.97
N ALA A 33 -25.88 57.81 22.11
CA ALA A 33 -25.09 56.78 21.45
C ALA A 33 -25.51 55.37 21.91
N THR A 34 -25.64 55.13 23.21
CA THR A 34 -26.07 53.82 23.70
C THR A 34 -27.52 53.50 23.34
N ARG A 35 -28.42 54.49 23.29
CA ARG A 35 -29.79 54.27 22.79
C ARG A 35 -29.82 54.02 21.28
N ALA A 36 -28.94 54.67 20.52
CA ALA A 36 -28.80 54.43 19.09
C ALA A 36 -28.22 53.04 18.80
N GLU A 37 -27.22 52.59 19.57
CA GLU A 37 -26.67 51.24 19.50
C GLU A 37 -27.72 50.19 19.90
N ALA A 38 -28.45 50.39 21.00
CA ALA A 38 -29.53 49.49 21.42
C ALA A 38 -30.69 49.44 20.40
N ALA A 39 -31.02 50.56 19.76
CA ALA A 39 -32.01 50.59 18.68
C ALA A 39 -31.50 49.89 17.41
N ALA A 40 -30.22 50.06 17.07
CA ALA A 40 -29.59 49.38 15.94
C ALA A 40 -29.51 47.86 16.15
N GLU A 41 -29.16 47.39 17.35
CA GLU A 41 -29.19 45.96 17.70
C GLU A 41 -30.60 45.38 17.66
N ALA A 42 -31.60 46.15 18.14
CA ALA A 42 -33.01 45.73 18.06
C ALA A 42 -33.52 45.61 16.62
N ASP A 43 -33.07 46.47 15.70
CA ASP A 43 -33.41 46.37 14.27
C ASP A 43 -32.66 45.24 13.55
N VAL A 44 -31.37 45.01 13.89
CA VAL A 44 -30.61 43.87 13.36
C VAL A 44 -31.27 42.53 13.76
N GLN A 45 -31.77 42.42 14.99
CA GLN A 45 -32.47 41.24 15.48
C GLN A 45 -33.84 41.01 14.78
N ARG A 46 -34.47 42.07 14.26
CA ARG A 46 -35.73 41.97 13.49
C ARG A 46 -35.51 41.71 12.00
N GLN A 47 -34.40 42.18 11.44
CA GLN A 47 -34.12 42.10 9.99
C GLN A 47 -33.26 40.90 9.57
N THR A 48 -32.63 40.20 10.51
CA THR A 48 -31.99 38.91 10.22
C THR A 48 -32.92 37.77 10.62
N PRO A 49 -33.57 37.06 9.68
CA PRO A 49 -33.95 35.70 9.97
C PRO A 49 -32.65 35.01 10.35
N ARG A 50 -32.50 34.56 11.61
CA ARG A 50 -31.48 33.57 11.92
C ARG A 50 -31.72 32.46 10.90
N PRO A 51 -30.80 32.16 9.97
CA PRO A 51 -30.94 30.92 9.25
C PRO A 51 -30.95 29.88 10.37
N ASP A 52 -32.09 29.19 10.52
CA ASP A 52 -32.18 28.06 11.41
C ASP A 52 -31.10 27.10 10.92
N VAL A 53 -29.95 27.09 11.61
CA VAL A 53 -28.84 26.23 11.25
C VAL A 53 -29.34 24.85 11.60
N ASP A 54 -29.88 24.17 10.60
CA ASP A 54 -30.50 22.86 10.74
C ASP A 54 -29.41 21.82 11.03
N LEU A 55 -29.07 21.73 12.31
CA LEU A 55 -28.12 20.75 12.85
C LEU A 55 -28.60 19.32 12.62
N SER A 56 -29.89 19.10 12.38
CA SER A 56 -30.44 17.76 12.09
C SER A 56 -30.05 17.33 10.67
N ARG A 57 -30.19 18.22 9.69
CA ARG A 57 -29.73 17.99 8.32
C ARG A 57 -28.22 17.76 8.24
N SER A 58 -27.41 18.57 8.94
CA SER A 58 -25.95 18.36 8.96
C SER A 58 -25.55 17.03 9.62
N ARG A 59 -26.26 16.59 10.66
CA ARG A 59 -26.04 15.27 11.29
C ARG A 59 -26.40 14.12 10.35
N ASP A 60 -27.48 14.25 9.60
CA ASP A 60 -27.90 13.22 8.65
C ASP A 60 -26.98 13.14 7.42
N GLU A 61 -26.49 14.29 6.93
CA GLU A 61 -25.46 14.34 5.89
C GLU A 61 -24.15 13.71 6.38
N ALA A 62 -23.69 14.04 7.60
CA ALA A 62 -22.50 13.44 8.19
C ALA A 62 -22.62 11.92 8.36
N LYS A 63 -23.79 11.40 8.76
CA LYS A 63 -24.03 9.95 8.84
C LYS A 63 -23.98 9.28 7.48
N LYS A 64 -24.56 9.88 6.44
CA LYS A 64 -24.52 9.35 5.07
C LYS A 64 -23.08 9.27 4.56
N VAL A 65 -22.30 10.33 4.78
CA VAL A 65 -20.88 10.37 4.40
C VAL A 65 -20.08 9.32 5.17
N ALA A 66 -20.34 9.13 6.47
CA ALA A 66 -19.66 8.10 7.26
C ALA A 66 -19.94 6.69 6.73
N VAL A 67 -21.20 6.37 6.42
CA VAL A 67 -21.59 5.07 5.84
C VAL A 67 -20.96 4.86 4.45
N GLU A 68 -20.95 5.89 3.60
CA GLU A 68 -20.32 5.81 2.28
C GLU A 68 -18.79 5.64 2.38
N LEU A 69 -18.15 6.36 3.31
CA LEU A 69 -16.72 6.28 3.55
C LEU A 69 -16.34 4.90 4.09
N GLU A 70 -17.08 4.36 5.05
CA GLU A 70 -16.86 3.00 5.56
C GLU A 70 -16.95 1.97 4.44
N ALA A 71 -17.97 2.06 3.58
CA ALA A 71 -18.11 1.17 2.42
C ALA A 71 -16.97 1.36 1.40
N SER A 72 -16.44 2.58 1.24
CA SER A 72 -15.29 2.86 0.37
C SER A 72 -13.98 2.30 0.94
N VAL A 73 -13.76 2.49 2.25
CA VAL A 73 -12.58 1.97 2.96
C VAL A 73 -12.59 0.45 2.96
N GLN A 74 -13.73 -0.19 3.25
CA GLN A 74 -13.86 -1.64 3.19
C GLN A 74 -13.49 -2.19 1.81
N ARG A 75 -14.06 -1.62 0.73
CA ARG A 75 -13.70 -2.00 -0.64
C ARG A 75 -12.22 -1.81 -0.93
N SER A 76 -11.63 -0.70 -0.47
CA SER A 76 -10.19 -0.46 -0.66
C SER A 76 -9.33 -1.47 0.08
N VAL A 77 -9.69 -1.84 1.31
CA VAL A 77 -8.97 -2.82 2.12
C VAL A 77 -9.09 -4.22 1.54
N GLU A 78 -10.28 -4.62 1.08
CA GLU A 78 -10.50 -5.91 0.42
C GLU A 78 -9.71 -6.02 -0.87
N ASN A 79 -9.75 -5.00 -1.72
CA ASN A 79 -8.95 -4.97 -2.94
C ASN A 79 -7.45 -5.06 -2.62
N ALA A 80 -6.97 -4.31 -1.62
CA ALA A 80 -5.59 -4.38 -1.19
C ALA A 80 -5.21 -5.79 -0.69
N ARG A 81 -6.02 -6.40 0.17
CA ARG A 81 -5.80 -7.77 0.66
C ARG A 81 -5.72 -8.78 -0.47
N ASN A 82 -6.69 -8.74 -1.39
CA ASN A 82 -6.73 -9.65 -2.54
C ASN A 82 -5.47 -9.51 -3.41
N THR A 83 -4.98 -8.29 -3.64
CA THR A 83 -3.74 -8.07 -4.40
C THR A 83 -2.50 -8.59 -3.65
N ILE A 84 -2.43 -8.39 -2.34
CA ILE A 84 -1.31 -8.85 -1.51
C ILE A 84 -1.27 -10.38 -1.47
N GLU A 85 -2.43 -11.04 -1.29
CA GLU A 85 -2.53 -12.50 -1.28
C GLU A 85 -2.17 -13.11 -2.63
N ALA A 86 -2.64 -12.50 -3.72
CA ALA A 86 -2.27 -12.91 -5.08
C ALA A 86 -0.75 -12.82 -5.29
N GLN A 87 -0.13 -11.70 -4.88
CA GLN A 87 1.32 -11.52 -4.97
C GLN A 87 2.09 -12.52 -4.09
N ALA A 88 1.64 -12.73 -2.84
CA ALA A 88 2.25 -13.68 -1.92
C ALA A 88 2.23 -15.11 -2.47
N SER A 89 1.11 -15.53 -3.06
CA SER A 89 0.98 -16.85 -3.70
C SER A 89 1.91 -16.99 -4.92
N GLU A 90 2.06 -15.95 -5.74
CA GLU A 90 2.99 -15.99 -6.88
C GLU A 90 4.45 -16.06 -6.42
N MET A 91 4.82 -15.30 -5.39
CA MET A 91 6.17 -15.36 -4.81
C MET A 91 6.49 -16.75 -4.28
N GLY A 92 5.57 -17.38 -3.53
CA GLY A 92 5.75 -18.76 -3.06
C GLY A 92 5.92 -19.76 -4.20
N ARG A 93 5.15 -19.62 -5.29
CA ARG A 93 5.31 -20.47 -6.48
C ARG A 93 6.65 -20.23 -7.19
N ARG A 94 7.19 -19.01 -7.19
CA ARG A 94 8.54 -18.73 -7.72
C ARG A 94 9.63 -19.40 -6.89
N GLU A 95 9.51 -19.37 -5.56
CA GLU A 95 10.45 -20.06 -4.66
C GLU A 95 10.48 -21.56 -4.93
N LEU A 96 9.32 -22.17 -5.15
CA LEU A 96 9.21 -23.59 -5.53
C LEU A 96 9.95 -23.91 -6.84
N ILE A 97 9.89 -23.02 -7.85
CA ILE A 97 10.63 -23.17 -9.10
C ILE A 97 12.14 -23.10 -8.85
N VAL A 98 12.59 -22.13 -8.04
CA VAL A 98 14.00 -21.95 -7.71
C VAL A 98 14.54 -23.16 -6.94
N ASP A 99 13.78 -23.68 -5.98
CA ASP A 99 14.14 -24.90 -5.25
C ASP A 99 14.30 -26.10 -6.19
N ALA A 100 13.34 -26.29 -7.10
CA ALA A 100 13.39 -27.36 -8.11
C ALA A 100 14.66 -27.29 -8.98
N VAL A 101 15.01 -26.10 -9.49
CA VAL A 101 16.21 -25.90 -10.30
C VAL A 101 17.50 -26.07 -9.50
N ARG A 102 17.50 -25.66 -8.22
CA ARG A 102 18.63 -25.88 -7.31
C ARG A 102 18.89 -27.37 -7.12
N ARG A 103 17.85 -28.18 -6.89
CA ARG A 103 17.96 -29.65 -6.81
C ARG A 103 18.53 -30.24 -8.09
N ALA A 104 18.06 -29.79 -9.25
CA ALA A 104 18.56 -30.27 -10.55
C ALA A 104 20.02 -29.89 -10.84
N THR A 105 20.60 -28.93 -10.12
CA THR A 105 22.00 -28.51 -10.34
C THR A 105 23.00 -29.60 -9.95
N MET A 106 22.70 -30.44 -8.96
CA MET A 106 23.59 -31.56 -8.59
C MET A 106 23.73 -32.59 -9.72
N PHE A 107 22.66 -32.81 -10.47
CA PHE A 107 22.70 -33.68 -11.65
C PHE A 107 23.64 -33.12 -12.72
N ARG A 108 23.65 -31.81 -12.94
CA ARG A 108 24.59 -31.20 -13.91
C ARG A 108 26.03 -31.52 -13.57
N VAL A 109 26.40 -31.45 -12.29
CA VAL A 109 27.76 -31.75 -11.81
C VAL A 109 28.06 -33.24 -12.03
N GLY A 110 27.25 -34.13 -11.46
CA GLY A 110 27.49 -35.58 -11.56
C GLY A 110 27.48 -36.11 -12.99
N LEU A 111 26.58 -35.63 -13.85
CA LEU A 111 26.54 -36.01 -15.25
C LEU A 111 27.75 -35.47 -16.03
N THR A 112 28.20 -34.25 -15.72
CA THR A 112 29.42 -33.68 -16.32
C THR A 112 30.64 -34.52 -15.96
N GLU A 113 30.81 -34.86 -14.67
CA GLU A 113 31.91 -35.71 -14.20
C GLU A 113 31.86 -37.09 -14.87
N TYR A 114 30.68 -37.72 -14.88
CA TYR A 114 30.49 -39.00 -15.55
C TYR A 114 30.91 -38.95 -17.02
N TYR A 115 30.48 -37.92 -17.76
CA TYR A 115 30.84 -37.76 -19.16
C TYR A 115 32.34 -37.59 -19.35
N GLN A 116 33.00 -36.77 -18.51
CA GLN A 116 34.44 -36.54 -18.61
C GLN A 116 35.26 -37.80 -18.32
N THR A 117 34.77 -38.69 -17.45
CA THR A 117 35.45 -39.97 -17.15
C THR A 117 35.16 -41.05 -18.18
N ASN A 118 33.94 -41.13 -18.70
CA ASN A 118 33.49 -42.27 -19.51
C ASN A 118 33.40 -41.96 -21.02
N GLY A 119 33.52 -40.70 -21.43
CA GLY A 119 33.38 -40.26 -22.82
C GLY A 119 31.96 -40.41 -23.39
N ARG A 120 30.97 -40.69 -22.53
CA ARG A 120 29.56 -40.84 -22.90
C ARG A 120 28.65 -40.38 -21.77
N TRP A 121 27.41 -40.04 -22.11
CA TRP A 121 26.38 -39.82 -21.10
C TRP A 121 25.94 -41.14 -20.46
N PRO A 122 25.55 -41.12 -19.17
CA PRO A 122 24.94 -42.28 -18.54
C PRO A 122 23.52 -42.49 -19.10
N ARG A 123 23.02 -43.72 -18.97
CA ARG A 123 21.68 -44.10 -19.42
C ARG A 123 20.59 -43.60 -18.46
N ASP A 124 20.93 -43.49 -17.19
CA ASP A 124 20.05 -43.11 -16.09
C ASP A 124 20.86 -42.43 -14.96
N ALA A 125 20.17 -42.01 -13.90
CA ALA A 125 20.78 -41.36 -12.74
C ALA A 125 21.68 -42.32 -11.94
N GLU A 126 21.25 -43.58 -11.79
CA GLU A 126 21.96 -44.58 -10.97
C GLU A 126 23.32 -44.94 -11.56
N GLU A 127 23.43 -45.03 -12.90
CA GLU A 127 24.70 -45.25 -13.59
C GLU A 127 25.70 -44.12 -13.32
N ALA A 128 25.22 -42.90 -13.08
CA ALA A 128 26.03 -41.76 -12.68
C ALA A 128 26.31 -41.68 -11.17
N GLY A 129 25.84 -42.66 -10.38
CA GLY A 129 25.91 -42.64 -8.91
C GLY A 129 25.00 -41.58 -8.28
N LEU A 130 23.97 -41.11 -8.99
CA LEU A 130 23.01 -40.14 -8.50
C LEU A 130 21.78 -40.87 -7.92
N PRO A 131 21.07 -40.26 -6.94
CA PRO A 131 19.87 -40.87 -6.37
C PRO A 131 18.77 -41.07 -7.43
N PRO A 132 17.88 -42.06 -7.24
CA PRO A 132 16.76 -42.31 -8.14
C PRO A 132 15.77 -41.13 -8.16
N SER A 133 14.96 -41.06 -9.23
CA SER A 133 14.07 -39.92 -9.51
C SER A 133 13.03 -39.65 -8.41
N GLU A 134 12.62 -40.69 -7.70
CA GLU A 134 11.59 -40.64 -6.66
C GLU A 134 12.05 -39.94 -5.37
N ASP A 135 13.36 -39.96 -5.09
CA ASP A 135 13.95 -39.34 -3.89
C ASP A 135 13.89 -37.81 -3.92
N PHE A 136 13.63 -37.23 -5.09
CA PHE A 136 13.57 -35.78 -5.28
C PHE A 136 12.16 -35.19 -5.18
N ARG A 137 11.16 -36.01 -4.88
CA ARG A 137 9.77 -35.57 -4.71
C ARG A 137 9.62 -34.58 -3.56
N GLY A 138 8.76 -33.58 -3.74
CA GLY A 138 8.39 -32.63 -2.69
C GLY A 138 8.55 -31.17 -3.11
N GLY A 139 7.99 -30.27 -2.30
CA GLY A 139 7.77 -28.88 -2.70
C GLY A 139 6.73 -28.84 -3.82
N ALA A 140 7.20 -28.69 -5.06
CA ALA A 140 6.38 -28.84 -6.27
C ALA A 140 7.00 -29.77 -7.32
N VAL A 141 8.07 -30.48 -6.96
CA VAL A 141 8.77 -31.42 -7.83
C VAL A 141 8.08 -32.77 -7.74
N ARG A 142 7.66 -33.28 -8.90
CA ARG A 142 7.08 -34.61 -9.07
C ARG A 142 8.13 -35.66 -9.39
N SER A 143 9.14 -35.34 -10.20
CA SER A 143 10.30 -36.20 -10.45
C SER A 143 11.46 -35.38 -11.02
N ILE A 144 12.69 -35.89 -10.84
CA ILE A 144 13.86 -35.46 -11.58
C ILE A 144 14.46 -36.69 -12.26
N GLU A 145 14.47 -36.69 -13.59
CA GLU A 145 14.89 -37.85 -14.38
C GLU A 145 16.07 -37.49 -15.30
N VAL A 146 16.99 -38.44 -15.47
CA VAL A 146 18.05 -38.36 -16.47
C VAL A 146 17.58 -39.09 -17.71
N GLY A 147 17.23 -38.34 -18.75
CA GLY A 147 16.84 -38.84 -20.05
C GLY A 147 18.02 -39.09 -20.98
N GLN A 148 17.70 -39.39 -22.23
CA GLN A 148 18.69 -39.63 -23.27
C GLN A 148 19.68 -38.47 -23.41
N ARG A 149 20.95 -38.80 -23.72
CA ARG A 149 22.02 -37.80 -23.93
C ARG A 149 22.26 -36.91 -22.70
N GLY A 150 21.97 -37.39 -21.49
CA GLY A 150 22.23 -36.68 -20.24
C GLY A 150 21.30 -35.49 -20.00
N VAL A 151 20.14 -35.45 -20.66
CA VAL A 151 19.14 -34.40 -20.41
C VAL A 151 18.51 -34.62 -19.04
N VAL A 152 18.52 -33.59 -18.19
CA VAL A 152 17.84 -33.65 -16.88
C VAL A 152 16.46 -33.04 -17.03
N GLU A 153 15.41 -33.82 -16.82
CA GLU A 153 14.02 -33.37 -16.84
C GLU A 153 13.48 -33.25 -15.42
N VAL A 154 13.08 -32.05 -15.04
CA VAL A 154 12.39 -31.75 -13.78
C VAL A 154 10.91 -31.60 -14.09
N ALA A 155 10.12 -32.56 -13.65
CA ALA A 155 8.68 -32.55 -13.82
C ALA A 155 8.02 -31.93 -12.59
N PHE A 156 7.12 -30.97 -12.81
CA PHE A 156 6.34 -30.37 -11.73
C PHE A 156 5.06 -31.18 -11.46
N ASP A 157 4.52 -31.03 -10.25
CA ASP A 157 3.20 -31.56 -9.87
C ASP A 157 2.06 -30.60 -10.24
N ASN A 158 0.87 -30.83 -9.67
CA ASN A 158 -0.34 -30.04 -9.92
C ASN A 158 -0.31 -28.62 -9.33
N THR A 159 0.78 -28.21 -8.66
CA THR A 159 1.02 -26.81 -8.27
C THR A 159 1.23 -25.89 -9.48
N PHE A 160 1.58 -26.48 -10.63
CA PHE A 160 1.75 -25.80 -11.91
C PHE A 160 0.82 -26.38 -12.96
N ALA A 161 0.68 -25.68 -14.09
CA ALA A 161 -0.08 -26.18 -15.23
C ALA A 161 0.35 -27.61 -15.60
N ALA A 162 -0.60 -28.47 -15.95
CA ALA A 162 -0.32 -29.87 -16.27
C ALA A 162 0.75 -29.99 -17.37
N GLY A 163 1.71 -30.90 -17.17
CA GLY A 163 2.83 -31.08 -18.11
C GLY A 163 3.92 -30.01 -18.00
N SER A 164 3.92 -29.19 -16.94
CA SER A 164 4.99 -28.23 -16.66
C SER A 164 6.31 -28.91 -16.36
N ARG A 165 7.38 -28.48 -17.05
CA ARG A 165 8.71 -29.07 -16.93
C ARG A 165 9.82 -28.05 -17.14
N VAL A 166 10.96 -28.32 -16.51
CA VAL A 166 12.26 -27.68 -16.80
C VAL A 166 13.20 -28.75 -17.30
N MET A 167 13.87 -28.49 -18.43
CA MET A 167 14.83 -29.41 -19.04
C MET A 167 16.20 -28.76 -19.07
N LEU A 168 17.21 -29.44 -18.54
CA LEU A 168 18.61 -29.02 -18.60
C LEU A 168 19.31 -29.91 -19.62
N ARG A 169 19.74 -29.34 -20.74
CA ARG A 169 20.33 -30.07 -21.86
C ARG A 169 21.83 -29.80 -21.92
N PRO A 170 22.69 -30.83 -21.81
CA PRO A 170 24.11 -30.62 -22.00
C PRO A 170 24.45 -30.52 -23.49
N LEU A 171 25.38 -29.62 -23.81
CA LEU A 171 25.97 -29.43 -25.13
C LEU A 171 27.48 -29.63 -25.03
N VAL A 172 27.97 -30.70 -25.65
CA VAL A 172 29.40 -30.98 -25.72
C VAL A 172 29.98 -30.20 -26.91
N LYS A 173 30.93 -29.30 -26.63
CA LYS A 173 31.67 -28.57 -27.66
C LYS A 173 32.78 -29.44 -28.25
N PRO A 174 33.28 -29.13 -29.46
CA PRO A 174 34.45 -29.81 -30.04
C PRO A 174 35.70 -29.76 -29.14
N SER A 175 35.79 -28.77 -28.25
CA SER A 175 36.86 -28.66 -27.25
C SER A 175 36.75 -29.64 -26.07
N GLY A 176 35.66 -30.41 -25.98
CA GLY A 176 35.35 -31.26 -24.83
C GLY A 176 34.69 -30.51 -23.66
N MET A 177 34.51 -29.19 -23.78
CA MET A 177 33.77 -28.39 -22.79
C MET A 177 32.28 -28.71 -22.87
N ILE A 178 31.65 -28.87 -21.70
CA ILE A 178 30.20 -29.08 -21.57
C ILE A 178 29.54 -27.75 -21.19
N GLU A 179 28.66 -27.27 -22.06
CA GLU A 179 27.73 -26.18 -21.77
C GLU A 179 26.36 -26.74 -21.42
N TRP A 180 25.55 -25.98 -20.67
CA TRP A 180 24.21 -26.39 -20.29
C TRP A 180 23.19 -25.38 -20.80
N GLU A 181 22.25 -25.83 -21.61
CA GLU A 181 21.07 -25.08 -21.98
C GLU A 181 19.91 -25.42 -21.06
N CYS A 182 19.01 -24.46 -20.89
CA CYS A 182 17.79 -24.64 -20.12
C CYS A 182 16.59 -24.35 -20.99
N ASP A 183 15.59 -25.22 -20.90
CA ASP A 183 14.31 -25.08 -21.58
C ASP A 183 13.16 -25.34 -20.63
N ILE A 184 12.00 -24.79 -20.97
CA ILE A 184 10.78 -24.90 -20.17
C ILE A 184 9.57 -25.14 -21.07
N VAL A 185 8.59 -25.85 -20.51
CA VAL A 185 7.29 -26.12 -21.11
C VAL A 185 6.23 -25.97 -20.02
N GLY A 186 5.02 -25.51 -20.39
CA GLY A 186 3.85 -25.50 -19.51
C GLY A 186 3.57 -24.13 -18.91
N ASP A 187 3.63 -24.02 -17.58
CA ASP A 187 3.17 -22.84 -16.84
C ASP A 187 3.97 -21.57 -17.22
N PRO A 188 3.30 -20.47 -17.64
CA PRO A 188 3.97 -19.20 -17.97
C PRO A 188 4.83 -18.62 -16.85
N LEU A 189 4.53 -18.97 -15.60
CA LEU A 189 5.34 -18.57 -14.45
C LEU A 189 6.77 -19.10 -14.52
N LEU A 190 6.99 -20.27 -15.13
CA LEU A 190 8.33 -20.82 -15.34
C LEU A 190 9.22 -19.85 -16.13
N LYS A 191 8.69 -19.22 -17.19
CA LYS A 191 9.45 -18.27 -18.00
C LYS A 191 9.81 -17.01 -17.24
N ARG A 192 8.88 -16.52 -16.41
CA ARG A 192 9.10 -15.34 -15.57
C ARG A 192 10.12 -15.63 -14.46
N ALA A 193 10.05 -16.81 -13.86
CA ALA A 193 10.98 -17.24 -12.81
C ALA A 193 12.38 -17.57 -13.34
N LEU A 194 12.46 -18.11 -14.56
CA LEU A 194 13.69 -18.59 -15.19
C LEU A 194 13.95 -17.88 -16.53
N PRO A 195 14.31 -16.59 -16.53
CA PRO A 195 14.39 -15.78 -17.74
C PRO A 195 15.43 -16.29 -18.74
N ARG A 196 16.49 -16.97 -18.27
CA ARG A 196 17.55 -17.56 -19.09
C ARG A 196 17.14 -18.84 -19.81
N CYS A 197 16.05 -19.49 -19.39
CA CYS A 197 15.57 -20.69 -20.06
C CYS A 197 14.74 -20.34 -21.30
N LYS A 198 14.87 -21.12 -22.37
CA LYS A 198 14.09 -20.96 -23.61
C LYS A 198 12.72 -21.61 -23.44
N SER A 199 11.67 -20.99 -23.98
CA SER A 199 10.35 -21.65 -24.03
C SER A 199 10.30 -22.53 -25.26
N LEU A 200 9.82 -23.77 -25.10
CA LEU A 200 9.56 -24.71 -26.19
C LEU A 200 8.08 -24.72 -26.58
#